data_AF-A0A418VZ46-F1
#
_entry.id   AF-A0A418VZ46-F1
#
_cell.length_a   1.000
_cell.length_b   1.000
_cell.length_c   1.000
_cell.angle_alpha   90.00
_cell.angle_beta   90.00
_cell.angle_gamma   90.00
#
_symmetry.space_group_name_H-M   'P 1'
#
loop_
_entity.id
_entity.type
_entity.pdbx_description
1 polymer ?
#
loop_
_entity_poly.entity_id
_entity_poly.type
_entity_poly.pdbx_seq_one_letter_code
_entity_poly.pdbx_strand_id
1 'polypeptide(L)' 'MRKPRLRRWEAAEYLELVHGVTVAPATLAKYASIGGGPAFNKGVSRTPLYPVTELDRWAVERMGKLVRSTSDAGV' A
#
# COMPACT_ATOMS: atom_id res chain seq x y z
N MET A 1 -14.56 15.05 -2.47
CA MET A 1 -14.07 14.61 -1.15
C MET A 1 -13.39 13.25 -1.32
N ARG A 2 -12.06 13.15 -1.19
CA ARG A 2 -11.39 11.83 -1.12
C ARG A 2 -11.66 11.27 0.28
N LYS A 3 -12.08 10.00 0.37
CA LYS A 3 -12.19 9.33 1.67
C LYS A 3 -10.80 9.29 2.31
N PRO A 4 -10.61 9.77 3.55
CA PRO A 4 -9.28 9.79 4.18
C PRO A 4 -8.76 8.39 4.52
N ARG A 5 -9.65 7.39 4.55
CA ARG A 5 -9.37 6.00 4.92
C ARG A 5 -10.07 5.05 3.97
N LEU A 6 -9.31 4.18 3.33
CA LEU A 6 -9.77 3.24 2.32
C LEU A 6 -9.95 1.85 2.92
N ARG A 7 -10.98 1.13 2.47
CA ARG A 7 -11.09 -0.32 2.74
C ARG A 7 -10.04 -1.07 1.94
N ARG A 8 -9.85 -2.35 2.25
CA ARG A 8 -8.82 -3.18 1.63
C ARG A 8 -8.91 -3.26 0.09
N TRP A 9 -10.12 -3.33 -0.46
CA TRP A 9 -10.31 -3.35 -1.91
C TRP A 9 -10.04 -1.97 -2.54
N GLU A 10 -10.53 -0.89 -1.90
CA GLU A 10 -10.22 0.49 -2.31
C GLU A 10 -8.71 0.77 -2.23
N ALA A 11 -8.01 0.20 -1.25
CA ALA A 11 -6.56 0.34 -1.09
C ALA A 11 -5.78 -0.37 -2.20
N ALA A 12 -6.21 -1.59 -2.59
CA ALA A 12 -5.62 -2.31 -3.72
C ALA A 12 -5.80 -1.52 -5.02
N GLU A 13 -7.02 -1.04 -5.28
CA GLU A 13 -7.34 -0.20 -6.44
C GLU A 13 -6.54 1.11 -6.43
N TYR A 14 -6.42 1.76 -5.28
CA TYR A 14 -5.62 2.98 -5.14
C TYR A 14 -4.15 2.74 -5.45
N LEU A 15 -3.56 1.66 -4.93
CA LEU A 15 -2.16 1.30 -5.18
C LEU A 15 -1.92 1.06 -6.67
N GLU A 16 -2.88 0.45 -7.36
CA GLU A 16 -2.80 0.22 -8.81
C GLU A 16 -2.97 1.54 -9.59
N LEU A 17 -4.01 2.32 -9.33
CA LEU A 17 -4.34 3.52 -10.10
C LEU A 17 -3.37 4.68 -9.86
N VAL A 18 -2.85 4.83 -8.63
CA VAL A 18 -2.00 5.97 -8.26
C VAL A 18 -0.52 5.62 -8.30
N HIS A 19 -0.16 4.42 -7.90
CA HIS A 19 1.24 3.98 -7.82
C HIS A 19 1.60 2.91 -8.84
N GLY A 20 0.67 2.37 -9.64
CA GLY A 20 0.98 1.24 -10.54
C GLY A 20 1.40 -0.04 -9.81
N VAL A 21 1.12 -0.15 -8.50
CA VAL A 21 1.44 -1.33 -7.69
C VAL A 21 0.23 -2.25 -7.66
N THR A 22 0.23 -3.26 -8.53
CA THR A 22 -0.81 -4.28 -8.55
C THR A 22 -0.67 -5.22 -7.35
N VAL A 23 -1.61 -5.14 -6.42
CA VAL A 23 -1.68 -6.05 -5.26
C VAL A 23 -3.11 -6.55 -5.07
N ALA A 24 -3.28 -7.86 -4.94
CA ALA A 24 -4.61 -8.41 -4.70
C ALA A 24 -5.11 -8.02 -3.28
N PRO A 25 -6.41 -7.76 -3.08
CA PRO A 25 -6.97 -7.55 -1.75
C PRO A 25 -6.70 -8.71 -0.80
N ALA A 26 -6.64 -9.95 -1.29
CA ALA A 26 -6.26 -11.11 -0.49
C ALA A 26 -4.80 -11.03 0.02
N THR A 27 -3.89 -10.52 -0.80
CA THR A 27 -2.50 -10.28 -0.41
C THR A 27 -2.39 -9.21 0.67
N LEU A 28 -3.15 -8.11 0.56
CA LEU A 28 -3.24 -7.11 1.63
C LEU A 28 -3.82 -7.69 2.92
N ALA A 29 -4.75 -8.66 2.82
CA ALA A 29 -5.29 -9.36 3.99
C ALA A 29 -4.23 -10.23 4.65
N LYS A 30 -3.44 -10.95 3.84
CA LYS A 30 -2.29 -11.72 4.32
C LYS A 30 -1.29 -10.81 5.02
N TYR A 31 -0.89 -9.70 4.40
CA TYR A 31 0.03 -8.74 4.99
C TYR A 31 -0.49 -8.11 6.28
N ALA A 32 -1.79 -7.89 6.40
CA ALA A 32 -2.38 -7.42 7.64
C ALA A 32 -2.27 -8.44 8.80
N SER A 33 -2.17 -9.74 8.49
CA SER A 33 -2.04 -10.82 9.47
C SER A 33 -0.60 -11.19 9.79
N ILE A 34 0.29 -11.23 8.78
CA ILE A 34 1.68 -11.70 8.94
C ILE A 34 2.72 -10.57 8.94
N GLY A 35 2.33 -9.35 8.60
CA GLY A 35 3.23 -8.22 8.36
C GLY A 35 3.68 -8.09 6.90
N GLY A 36 4.44 -7.02 6.60
CA GLY A 36 5.00 -6.73 5.26
C GLY A 36 4.14 -5.87 4.34
N GLY A 37 2.99 -5.37 4.82
CA GLY A 37 2.09 -4.49 4.06
C GLY A 37 1.99 -3.09 4.64
N PRO A 38 1.18 -2.22 4.00
CA PRO A 38 0.96 -0.86 4.47
C PRO A 38 0.28 -0.86 5.85
N ALA A 39 0.62 0.15 6.66
CA ALA A 39 0.00 0.32 7.95
C ALA A 39 -1.49 0.60 7.80
N PHE A 40 -2.28 0.10 8.75
CA PHE A 40 -3.73 0.26 8.75
C PHE A 40 -4.23 0.56 10.16
N ASN A 41 -5.34 1.28 10.25
CA ASN A 41 -6.06 1.40 11.51
C ASN A 41 -6.99 0.20 11.66
N LYS A 42 -6.93 -0.46 12.82
CA LYS A 42 -8.04 -1.28 13.32
C LYS A 42 -9.14 -0.29 13.71
N GLY A 43 -10.06 -0.01 12.79
CA GLY A 43 -11.15 0.93 13.03
C GLY A 43 -12.06 0.48 14.18
N VAL A 44 -13.04 1.32 14.52
CA VAL A 44 -14.11 0.97 15.49
C VAL A 44 -14.88 -0.28 15.06
N SER A 45 -14.98 -0.50 13.74
CA SER A 45 -15.43 -1.76 13.15
C SER A 45 -14.22 -2.64 12.82
N ARG A 46 -14.34 -3.97 12.98
CA ARG A 46 -13.30 -5.01 12.73
C ARG A 46 -12.72 -5.06 11.30
N THR A 47 -13.02 -4.06 10.45
CA THR A 47 -12.45 -3.92 9.11
C THR A 47 -11.18 -3.06 9.18
N PRO A 48 -10.05 -3.51 8.60
CA PRO A 48 -8.86 -2.67 8.49
C PRO A 48 -9.11 -1.51 7.53
N LEU A 49 -8.71 -0.33 7.96
CA LEU A 49 -8.82 0.92 7.21
C LEU A 49 -7.42 1.45 6.92
N TYR A 50 -7.12 1.64 5.64
CA TYR A 50 -5.81 2.07 5.15
C TYR A 50 -5.83 3.59 4.92
N PRO A 51 -5.05 4.37 5.69
CA PRO A 51 -4.81 5.77 5.37
C PRO A 51 -4.07 5.87 4.04
N VAL A 52 -4.45 6.85 3.21
CA VAL A 52 -3.81 7.07 1.92
C VAL A 52 -2.30 7.33 2.07
N THR A 53 -1.91 8.11 3.08
CA THR A 53 -0.50 8.43 3.37
C THR A 53 0.35 7.19 3.65
N GLU A 54 -0.22 6.18 4.31
CA GLU A 54 0.48 4.93 4.61
C GLU A 54 0.56 4.03 3.37
N LEU A 55 -0.44 4.08 2.49
CA LEU A 55 -0.38 3.42 1.18
C LEU A 55 0.71 4.04 0.29
N ASP A 56 0.78 5.37 0.25
CA ASP A 56 1.81 6.09 -0.51
C ASP A 56 3.21 5.75 0.02
N ARG A 57 3.41 5.80 1.33
CA ARG A 57 4.67 5.46 1.97
C ARG A 57 5.10 4.03 1.62
N TRP A 58 4.20 3.06 1.82
CA TRP A 58 4.49 1.67 1.52
C TRP A 58 4.77 1.42 0.04
N ALA A 59 4.05 2.10 -0.86
CA ALA A 59 4.31 2.00 -2.30
C ALA A 59 5.72 2.50 -2.66
N VAL A 60 6.14 3.64 -2.11
CA VAL A 60 7.50 4.18 -2.31
C VAL A 60 8.55 3.22 -1.74
N GLU A 61 8.35 2.71 -0.53
CA GLU A 61 9.24 1.72 0.08
C GLU A 61 9.31 0.41 -0.76
N ARG A 62 8.19 -0.01 -1.35
CA ARG A 62 8.10 -1.21 -2.21
C ARG A 62 8.81 -1.05 -3.55
N MET A 63 8.73 0.13 -4.17
CA MET A 63 9.42 0.43 -5.43
C MET A 63 10.93 0.55 -5.27
N GLY A 64 11.41 0.82 -4.05
CA GLY A 64 12.82 0.98 -3.76
C GLY A 64 13.37 2.30 -4.28
N LYS A 65 14.70 2.41 -4.33
CA LYS A 65 15.39 3.63 -4.75
C LYS A 65 15.11 3.91 -6.23
N LEU A 66 14.76 5.16 -6.54
CA LEU A 66 14.59 5.62 -7.92
C LEU A 66 15.96 5.59 -8.63
N VAL A 67 16.21 4.54 -9.40
CA VAL A 67 17.43 4.42 -10.20
C VAL A 67 17.28 5.27 -11.47
N ARG A 68 18.29 6.11 -11.75
CA ARG A 68 18.33 6.95 -12.98
C ARG A 68 19.05 6.27 -14.14
N SER A 69 19.66 5.11 -13.88
CA SER A 69 20.37 4.31 -14.85
C SER A 69 20.26 2.84 -14.44
N THR A 70 20.09 1.93 -15.39
CA THR A 70 20.07 0.48 -15.14
C THR A 70 21.40 -0.06 -14.61
N SER A 71 22.47 0.75 -14.66
CA SER A 71 23.77 0.48 -14.04
C SER A 71 23.91 1.01 -12.61
N ASP A 72 22.93 1.79 -12.11
CA ASP A 72 22.89 2.22 -10.72
C ASP A 72 22.36 1.03 -9.90
N ALA A 73 23.28 0.19 -9.41
CA ALA A 73 22.93 -0.81 -8.42
C ALA A 73 22.54 -0.05 -7.15
N GLY A 74 21.24 0.20 -7.00
CA GLY A 74 20.65 0.83 -5.82
C GLY A 74 20.83 -0.07 -4.60
N VAL A 75 22.04 -0.03 -4.03
CA VAL A 75 22.38 -0.57 -2.71
C VAL A 75 21.94 0.39 -1.61
#